data_AF-A0A7Y2DDE4-F1
#
_entry.id   AF-A0A7Y2DDE4-F1
#
_cell.length_a   1.000
_cell.length_b   1.000
_cell.length_c   1.000
_cell.angle_alpha   90.00
_cell.angle_beta   90.00
_cell.angle_gamma   90.00
#
_symmetry.space_group_name_H-M   'P 1'
#
loop_
_entity.id
_entity.type
_entity.pdbx_description
1 polymer ?
#
loop_
_entity_poly.entity_id
_entity_poly.type
_entity_poly.pdbx_seq_one_letter_code
_entity_poly.pdbx_strand_id
1 'polypeptide(L)'
;MTAELTGREIVARTFSTARRGYDTVEVDAFLEKVGRQIDMLLGDIDRLNRELDEAHALVAKAAKTPPTEAAPAAPVAAAPVAPAEDSSRATGEAADIVLQMAHKTAADAIAQAKERAAAITAEAKSSVSEAVTTAEARAAEVVQSAEANAAETLQAAETTANETVAAAEFKAAEMQRESDRKAFEAASRSQGELRSIQAEIEKQRNGLILLDEQLVMKRENLRTLAAEITKVADASEAAPTDAAAGAVIDLAAAEAQAAGESSSSPADAETAAAE
;
A
#
# COMPACT_ATOMS: atom_id res chain seq x y z
N MET A 1 -28.09 17.52 20.02
CA MET A 1 -27.72 16.20 19.52
C MET A 1 -26.61 16.41 18.51
N THR A 2 -25.36 16.35 18.96
CA THR A 2 -24.19 16.31 18.09
C THR A 2 -24.22 14.98 17.38
N ALA A 3 -24.34 14.97 16.05
CA ALA A 3 -24.28 13.75 15.27
C ALA A 3 -22.93 13.07 15.53
N GLU A 4 -22.96 11.88 16.13
CA GLU A 4 -21.77 11.07 16.34
C GLU A 4 -21.32 10.52 15.00
N LEU A 5 -20.20 11.04 14.50
CA LEU A 5 -19.62 10.61 13.25
C LEU A 5 -19.08 9.19 13.45
N THR A 6 -19.72 8.19 12.84
CA THR A 6 -19.26 6.79 12.96
C THR A 6 -18.04 6.54 12.07
N GLY A 7 -17.22 5.52 12.37
CA GLY A 7 -16.08 5.18 11.53
C GLY A 7 -16.48 4.89 10.08
N ARG A 8 -17.66 4.29 9.89
CA ARG A 8 -18.25 4.03 8.58
C ARG A 8 -18.62 5.30 7.80
N GLU A 9 -19.10 6.34 8.48
CA GLU A 9 -19.43 7.63 7.85
C GLU A 9 -18.19 8.40 7.41
N ILE A 10 -17.05 8.18 8.08
CA ILE A 10 -15.77 8.80 7.73
C ILE A 10 -15.21 8.19 6.45
N VAL A 11 -15.23 6.86 6.34
CA VAL A 11 -14.76 6.14 5.15
C VAL A 11 -15.68 6.37 3.95
N ALA A 12 -16.98 6.55 4.17
CA ALA A 12 -17.95 6.82 3.11
C ALA A 12 -17.91 8.26 2.56
N ARG A 13 -17.06 9.14 3.12
CA ARG A 13 -17.04 10.55 2.77
C ARG A 13 -16.22 10.82 1.52
N THR A 14 -16.81 11.52 0.57
CA THR A 14 -16.16 11.89 -0.70
C THR A 14 -15.66 13.34 -0.68
N PHE A 15 -14.50 13.58 -1.28
CA PHE A 15 -13.85 14.88 -1.35
C PHE A 15 -13.61 15.30 -2.80
N SER A 16 -13.67 16.60 -3.10
CA SER A 16 -13.40 17.13 -4.44
C SER A 16 -11.90 17.16 -4.75
N THR A 17 -11.49 16.67 -5.93
CA THR A 17 -10.08 16.61 -6.36
C THR A 17 -9.62 17.94 -6.96
N ALA A 18 -8.44 18.43 -6.55
CA ALA A 18 -7.83 19.67 -7.05
C ALA A 18 -6.43 19.41 -7.65
N ARG A 19 -5.97 20.30 -8.54
CA ARG A 19 -4.73 20.14 -9.35
C ARG A 19 -3.42 20.04 -8.52
N ARG A 20 -3.45 20.41 -7.24
CA ARG A 20 -2.42 20.15 -6.22
C ARG A 20 -3.14 19.69 -4.95
N GLY A 21 -3.47 18.41 -4.88
CA GLY A 21 -4.17 17.80 -3.76
C GLY A 21 -3.29 16.76 -3.06
N TYR A 22 -3.81 16.21 -1.97
CA TYR A 22 -3.27 15.02 -1.32
C TYR A 22 -3.48 13.79 -2.22
N ASP A 23 -2.63 12.78 -2.06
CA ASP A 23 -2.80 11.49 -2.74
C ASP A 23 -4.08 10.80 -2.22
N THR A 24 -5.01 10.51 -3.12
CA THR A 24 -6.31 9.91 -2.76
C THR A 24 -6.14 8.54 -2.12
N VAL A 25 -5.13 7.76 -2.53
CA VAL A 25 -4.90 6.41 -1.99
C VAL A 25 -4.40 6.49 -0.55
N GLU A 26 -3.48 7.42 -0.27
CA GLU A 26 -2.97 7.65 1.09
C GLU A 26 -4.07 8.20 2.02
N VAL A 27 -4.89 9.13 1.51
CA VAL A 27 -6.02 9.67 2.24
C VAL A 27 -7.04 8.58 2.58
N ASP A 28 -7.38 7.72 1.63
CA ASP A 28 -8.32 6.60 1.87
C ASP A 28 -7.80 5.64 2.95
N ALA A 29 -6.51 5.25 2.87
CA ALA A 29 -5.88 4.41 3.89
C ALA A 29 -5.84 5.07 5.28
N PHE A 30 -5.61 6.38 5.32
CA PHE A 30 -5.64 7.15 6.56
C PHE A 30 -7.06 7.24 7.14
N LEU A 31 -8.07 7.49 6.31
CA LEU A 31 -9.47 7.54 6.73
C LEU A 31 -9.96 6.18 7.24
N GLU A 32 -9.49 5.08 6.67
CA GLU A 32 -9.79 3.73 7.17
C GLU A 32 -9.21 3.49 8.57
N LYS A 33 -7.97 3.95 8.81
CA LYS A 33 -7.34 3.90 10.13
C LYS A 33 -8.08 4.76 11.16
N VAL A 34 -8.43 5.99 10.79
CA VAL A 34 -9.20 6.91 11.65
C VAL A 34 -10.58 6.34 11.94
N GLY A 35 -11.25 5.76 10.95
CA GLY A 35 -12.55 5.11 11.10
C GLY A 35 -12.52 4.01 12.14
N ARG A 36 -11.55 3.08 12.04
CA ARG A 36 -11.35 2.02 13.05
C ARG A 36 -11.10 2.57 14.45
N GLN A 37 -10.28 3.62 14.57
CA GLN A 37 -9.96 4.21 15.87
C GLN A 37 -11.18 4.87 16.51
N ILE A 38 -12.03 5.53 15.73
CA ILE A 38 -13.27 6.14 16.23
C ILE A 38 -14.27 5.07 16.65
N ASP A 39 -14.42 3.99 15.88
CA ASP A 39 -15.28 2.87 16.28
C ASP A 39 -14.81 2.22 17.59
N MET A 40 -13.48 2.10 17.78
CA MET A 40 -12.91 1.63 19.05
C MET A 40 -13.23 2.59 20.21
N LEU A 41 -13.01 3.89 20.03
CA LEU A 41 -13.28 4.89 21.07
C LEU A 41 -14.77 4.97 21.43
N LEU A 42 -15.67 4.88 20.46
CA LEU A 42 -17.10 4.81 20.71
C LEU A 42 -17.47 3.54 21.49
N GLY A 43 -16.87 2.40 21.14
CA GLY A 43 -17.02 1.16 21.91
C GLY A 43 -16.53 1.27 23.36
N ASP A 44 -15.40 1.94 23.58
CA ASP A 44 -14.85 2.19 24.91
C ASP A 44 -15.74 3.13 25.73
N ILE A 45 -16.27 4.19 25.12
CA ILE A 45 -17.24 5.11 25.75
C ILE A 45 -18.49 4.35 26.18
N ASP A 46 -19.06 3.54 25.28
CA ASP A 46 -20.24 2.72 25.58
C ASP A 46 -19.97 1.74 26.73
N ARG A 47 -18.79 1.11 26.74
CA ARG A 47 -18.38 0.21 27.81
C ARG A 47 -18.23 0.95 29.14
N LEU A 48 -17.51 2.06 29.16
CA LEU A 48 -17.28 2.86 30.36
C LEU A 48 -18.59 3.41 30.94
N ASN A 49 -19.51 3.85 30.08
CA ASN A 49 -20.83 4.30 30.52
C ASN A 49 -21.63 3.16 31.18
N ARG A 50 -21.59 1.94 30.62
CA ARG A 50 -22.21 0.75 31.25
C ARG A 50 -21.57 0.43 32.60
N GLU A 51 -20.24 0.42 32.69
CA GLU A 51 -19.52 0.18 33.94
C GLU A 51 -19.87 1.24 35.01
N LEU A 52 -20.01 2.50 34.61
CA LEU A 52 -20.39 3.61 35.48
C LEU A 52 -21.85 3.48 35.96
N ASP A 53 -22.77 3.12 35.06
CA ASP A 53 -24.17 2.86 35.41
C ASP A 53 -24.31 1.67 36.37
N GLU A 54 -23.55 0.59 36.14
CA GLU A 54 -23.49 -0.58 37.03
C GLU A 54 -22.93 -0.21 38.41
N ALA A 55 -21.82 0.54 38.46
CA ALA A 55 -21.24 1.02 39.70
C ALA A 55 -22.23 1.93 40.47
N HIS A 56 -22.90 2.84 39.78
CA HIS A 56 -23.95 3.68 40.36
C HIS A 56 -25.13 2.85 40.89
N ALA A 57 -25.55 1.81 40.16
CA ALA A 57 -26.61 0.90 40.62
C ALA A 57 -26.20 0.12 41.87
N LEU A 58 -24.95 -0.35 41.95
CA LEU A 58 -24.40 -1.02 43.13
C LEU A 58 -24.33 -0.09 44.35
N VAL A 59 -23.87 1.15 44.16
CA VAL A 59 -23.84 2.17 45.22
C VAL A 59 -25.25 2.51 45.69
N ALA A 60 -26.20 2.69 44.75
CA ALA A 60 -27.59 2.96 45.08
C ALA A 60 -28.25 1.78 45.81
N LYS A 61 -27.91 0.53 45.46
CA LYS A 61 -28.37 -0.68 46.14
C LYS A 61 -27.76 -0.79 47.54
N ALA A 62 -26.47 -0.49 47.70
CA ALA A 62 -25.79 -0.45 49.00
C ALA A 62 -26.38 0.64 49.91
N ALA A 63 -26.73 1.81 49.37
CA ALA A 63 -27.38 2.90 50.09
C ALA A 63 -28.85 2.60 50.46
N LYS A 64 -29.54 1.75 49.69
CA LYS A 64 -30.91 1.28 49.97
C LYS A 64 -30.98 0.01 50.81
N THR A 65 -29.85 -0.66 51.01
CA THR A 65 -29.75 -1.75 51.96
C THR A 65 -29.58 -1.09 53.32
N PRO A 66 -30.57 -1.16 54.23
CA PRO A 66 -30.35 -0.68 55.59
C PRO A 66 -29.13 -1.42 56.16
N PRO A 67 -28.40 -0.82 57.12
CA PRO A 67 -27.48 -1.62 57.90
C PRO A 67 -28.29 -2.82 58.38
N THR A 68 -27.81 -4.04 58.09
CA THR A 68 -28.25 -5.20 58.86
C THR A 68 -27.66 -4.98 60.24
N GLU A 69 -28.35 -4.13 60.97
CA GLU A 69 -28.41 -4.05 62.40
C GLU A 69 -28.57 -5.49 62.88
N ALA A 70 -27.65 -5.86 63.76
CA ALA A 70 -27.77 -7.04 64.58
C ALA A 70 -29.22 -7.18 65.05
N ALA A 71 -29.71 -8.41 64.98
CA ALA A 71 -31.03 -8.83 65.42
C ALA A 71 -31.58 -7.93 66.55
N PRO A 72 -32.76 -7.30 66.35
CA PRO A 72 -33.38 -6.52 67.41
C PRO A 72 -33.65 -7.45 68.59
N ALA A 73 -33.03 -7.13 69.73
CA ALA A 73 -33.44 -7.69 71.01
C ALA A 73 -34.95 -7.48 71.15
N ALA A 74 -35.67 -8.58 71.38
CA ALA A 74 -37.11 -8.59 71.51
C ALA A 74 -37.59 -7.49 72.49
N PRO A 75 -38.69 -6.78 72.20
CA PRO A 75 -39.29 -5.87 73.15
C PRO A 75 -39.89 -6.71 74.28
N VAL A 76 -39.22 -6.72 75.43
CA VAL A 76 -39.83 -7.20 76.67
C VAL A 76 -41.02 -6.30 76.98
N ALA A 77 -42.16 -6.95 77.08
CA ALA A 77 -43.47 -6.37 77.30
C ALA A 77 -43.50 -5.42 78.51
N ALA A 78 -44.10 -4.24 78.31
CA ALA A 78 -44.57 -3.41 79.40
C ALA A 78 -45.78 -4.08 80.07
N ALA A 79 -45.65 -4.37 81.36
CA ALA A 79 -46.73 -4.71 82.29
C ALA A 79 -46.39 -4.09 83.67
N PRO A 80 -47.39 -3.82 84.52
CA PRO A 80 -47.71 -2.46 84.97
C PRO A 80 -46.95 -1.99 86.22
N VAL A 81 -46.73 -0.68 86.29
CA VAL A 81 -46.23 0.02 87.48
C VAL A 81 -47.33 0.02 88.55
N ALA A 82 -47.09 -0.69 89.65
CA ALA A 82 -47.78 -0.48 90.93
C ALA A 82 -46.74 -0.03 91.96
N PRO A 83 -47.06 0.99 92.80
CA PRO A 83 -46.08 1.67 93.63
C PRO A 83 -45.88 0.91 94.94
N ALA A 84 -44.63 0.60 95.28
CA ALA A 84 -44.25 0.23 96.63
C ALA A 84 -43.00 1.01 96.99
N GLU A 85 -43.22 2.08 97.75
CA GLU A 85 -42.19 2.75 98.51
C GLU A 85 -41.53 1.79 99.50
N ASP A 86 -40.32 2.16 99.91
CA ASP A 86 -39.63 1.73 101.12
C ASP A 86 -38.76 0.46 101.04
N SER A 87 -37.56 0.62 100.45
CA SER A 87 -36.35 -0.14 100.79
C SER A 87 -35.10 0.59 100.33
N SER A 88 -34.87 1.78 100.86
CA SER A 88 -33.75 2.68 100.52
C SER A 88 -32.39 2.29 101.15
N ARG A 89 -32.23 1.04 101.59
CA ARG A 89 -30.93 0.51 102.07
C ARG A 89 -30.51 -0.86 101.50
N ALA A 90 -31.44 -1.64 100.95
CA ALA A 90 -31.12 -2.89 100.22
C ALA A 90 -31.03 -2.68 98.69
N THR A 91 -31.43 -1.51 98.20
CA THR A 91 -31.43 -1.14 96.77
C THR A 91 -30.09 -0.59 96.29
N GLY A 92 -29.25 -0.05 97.19
CA GLY A 92 -27.90 0.42 96.87
C GLY A 92 -26.95 -0.71 96.48
N GLU A 93 -26.88 -1.77 97.30
CA GLU A 93 -26.03 -2.95 97.00
C GLU A 93 -26.50 -3.69 95.75
N ALA A 94 -27.80 -3.83 95.53
CA ALA A 94 -28.33 -4.44 94.30
C ALA A 94 -28.03 -3.60 93.05
N ALA A 95 -28.10 -2.27 93.13
CA ALA A 95 -27.74 -1.37 92.04
C ALA A 95 -26.24 -1.39 91.73
N ASP A 96 -25.39 -1.45 92.76
CA ASP A 96 -23.93 -1.53 92.60
C ASP A 96 -23.50 -2.86 91.97
N ILE A 97 -24.11 -3.98 92.36
CA ILE A 97 -23.87 -5.30 91.75
C ILE A 97 -24.27 -5.29 90.26
N VAL A 98 -25.42 -4.69 89.92
CA VAL A 98 -25.89 -4.58 88.54
C VAL A 98 -24.98 -3.67 87.71
N LEU A 99 -24.51 -2.55 88.24
CA LEU A 99 -23.54 -1.68 87.58
C LEU A 99 -22.20 -2.39 87.36
N GLN A 100 -21.71 -3.13 88.36
CA GLN A 100 -20.47 -3.88 88.25
C GLN A 100 -20.56 -5.00 87.21
N MET A 101 -21.70 -5.69 87.15
CA MET A 101 -22.02 -6.67 86.11
C MET A 101 -22.09 -6.02 84.73
N ALA A 102 -22.76 -4.87 84.59
CA ALA A 102 -22.85 -4.14 83.34
C ALA A 102 -21.47 -3.64 82.85
N HIS A 103 -20.63 -3.14 83.75
CA HIS A 103 -19.25 -2.75 83.43
C HIS A 103 -18.41 -3.94 82.97
N LYS A 104 -18.57 -5.10 83.62
CA LYS A 104 -17.90 -6.33 83.22
C LYS A 104 -18.36 -6.79 81.83
N THR A 105 -19.67 -6.81 81.58
CA THR A 105 -20.22 -7.15 80.26
C THR A 105 -19.79 -6.16 79.18
N ALA A 106 -19.71 -4.87 79.48
CA ALA A 106 -19.21 -3.86 78.55
C ALA A 106 -17.71 -4.05 78.25
N ALA A 107 -16.90 -4.36 79.27
CA ALA A 107 -15.47 -4.67 79.09
C ALA A 107 -15.26 -5.93 78.24
N ASP A 108 -16.05 -6.98 78.48
CA ASP A 108 -16.02 -8.22 77.71
C ASP A 108 -16.46 -7.97 76.25
N ALA A 109 -17.50 -7.16 76.03
CA ALA A 109 -17.94 -6.77 74.69
C ALA A 109 -16.88 -5.96 73.93
N ILE A 110 -16.18 -5.03 74.60
CA ILE A 110 -15.08 -4.27 74.00
C ILE A 110 -13.90 -5.18 73.68
N ALA A 111 -13.57 -6.13 74.56
CA ALA A 111 -12.50 -7.10 74.31
C ALA A 111 -12.82 -7.98 73.09
N GLN A 112 -14.04 -8.51 73.00
CA GLN A 112 -14.50 -9.28 71.84
C GLN A 112 -14.52 -8.46 70.55
N ALA A 113 -14.94 -7.18 70.62
CA ALA A 113 -14.92 -6.30 69.46
C ALA A 113 -13.49 -6.04 68.96
N LYS A 114 -12.53 -5.83 69.87
CA LYS A 114 -11.11 -5.66 69.52
C LYS A 114 -10.50 -6.92 68.92
N GLU A 115 -10.81 -8.09 69.47
CA GLU A 115 -10.36 -9.38 68.93
C GLU A 115 -10.91 -9.62 67.52
N ARG A 116 -12.22 -9.40 67.31
CA ARG A 116 -12.83 -9.52 65.98
C ARG A 116 -12.25 -8.52 64.99
N ALA A 117 -12.02 -7.27 65.40
CA ALA A 117 -11.39 -6.27 64.55
C ALA A 117 -9.97 -6.69 64.16
N ALA A 118 -9.17 -7.20 65.11
CA ALA A 118 -7.83 -7.71 64.84
C ALA A 118 -7.87 -8.90 63.86
N ALA A 119 -8.79 -9.85 64.05
CA ALA A 119 -8.97 -10.99 63.15
C ALA A 119 -9.33 -10.55 61.71
N ILE A 120 -10.29 -9.65 61.56
CA ILE A 120 -10.69 -9.11 60.25
C ILE A 120 -9.50 -8.41 59.57
N THR A 121 -8.72 -7.62 60.32
CA THR A 121 -7.55 -6.95 59.73
C THR A 121 -6.44 -7.92 59.33
N ALA A 122 -6.26 -9.02 60.06
CA ALA A 122 -5.29 -10.05 59.70
C ALA A 122 -5.71 -10.81 58.44
N GLU A 123 -6.98 -11.20 58.36
CA GLU A 123 -7.57 -11.87 57.19
C GLU A 123 -7.53 -10.97 55.95
N ALA A 124 -7.93 -9.70 56.08
CA ALA A 124 -7.87 -8.73 54.99
C ALA A 124 -6.42 -8.54 54.49
N LYS A 125 -5.43 -8.48 55.38
CA LYS A 125 -4.02 -8.39 54.99
C LYS A 125 -3.54 -9.64 54.26
N SER A 126 -3.94 -10.83 54.71
CA SER A 126 -3.61 -12.10 54.02
C SER A 126 -4.21 -12.13 52.62
N SER A 127 -5.51 -11.82 52.52
CA SER A 127 -6.23 -11.79 51.24
C SER A 127 -5.65 -10.77 50.27
N VAL A 128 -5.27 -9.56 50.74
CA VAL A 128 -4.60 -8.57 49.90
C VAL A 128 -3.23 -9.06 49.45
N SER A 129 -2.44 -9.68 50.34
CA SER A 129 -1.14 -10.23 49.96
C SER A 129 -1.26 -11.30 48.89
N GLU A 130 -2.22 -12.21 49.01
CA GLU A 130 -2.50 -13.26 48.01
C GLU A 130 -3.02 -12.69 46.69
N ALA A 131 -3.88 -11.66 46.77
CA ALA A 131 -4.39 -10.97 45.59
C ALA A 131 -3.26 -10.26 44.84
N VAL A 132 -2.34 -9.59 45.55
CA VAL A 132 -1.19 -8.90 44.96
C VAL A 132 -0.24 -9.90 44.30
N THR A 133 0.14 -10.99 44.98
CA THR A 133 1.03 -11.99 44.37
C THR A 133 0.40 -12.66 43.15
N THR A 134 -0.90 -12.94 43.18
CA THR A 134 -1.62 -13.48 42.02
C THR A 134 -1.69 -12.47 40.87
N ALA A 135 -1.92 -11.18 41.17
CA ALA A 135 -1.95 -10.13 40.17
C ALA A 135 -0.57 -9.92 39.53
N GLU A 136 0.50 -9.94 40.32
CA GLU A 136 1.88 -9.85 39.84
C GLU A 136 2.26 -11.05 38.96
N ALA A 137 1.89 -12.27 39.36
CA ALA A 137 2.14 -13.47 38.57
C ALA A 137 1.40 -13.42 37.22
N ARG A 138 0.13 -13.01 37.21
CA ARG A 138 -0.64 -12.84 35.96
C ARG A 138 -0.08 -11.72 35.10
N ALA A 139 0.34 -10.60 35.69
CA ALA A 139 0.96 -9.51 34.94
C ALA A 139 2.27 -9.98 34.27
N ALA A 140 3.10 -10.75 34.98
CA ALA A 140 4.33 -11.31 34.43
C ALA A 140 4.03 -12.28 33.25
N GLU A 141 3.02 -13.14 33.38
CA GLU A 141 2.60 -14.06 32.31
C GLU A 141 2.07 -13.30 31.07
N VAL A 142 1.27 -12.25 31.28
CA VAL A 142 0.79 -11.40 30.19
C VAL A 142 1.94 -10.68 29.49
N VAL A 143 2.90 -10.15 30.23
CA VAL A 143 4.08 -9.49 29.64
C VAL A 143 4.91 -10.51 28.86
N GLN A 144 5.20 -11.68 29.43
CA GLN A 144 5.98 -12.72 28.77
C GLN A 144 5.31 -13.23 27.49
N SER A 145 4.00 -13.45 27.51
CA SER A 145 3.25 -13.87 26.32
C SER A 145 3.18 -12.77 25.26
N ALA A 146 3.02 -11.50 25.67
CA ALA A 146 3.08 -10.37 24.75
C ALA A 146 4.45 -10.23 24.10
N GLU A 147 5.54 -10.39 24.86
CA GLU A 147 6.91 -10.37 24.35
C GLU A 147 7.17 -11.53 23.39
N ALA A 148 6.71 -12.75 23.70
CA ALA A 148 6.84 -13.90 22.81
C ALA A 148 6.08 -13.70 21.49
N ASN A 149 4.84 -13.23 21.54
CA ASN A 149 4.04 -12.93 20.36
C ASN A 149 4.65 -11.79 19.52
N ALA A 150 5.21 -10.76 20.18
CA ALA A 150 5.92 -9.68 19.51
C ALA A 150 7.18 -10.19 18.81
N ALA A 151 7.96 -11.07 19.45
CA ALA A 151 9.15 -11.67 18.84
C ALA A 151 8.79 -12.54 17.62
N GLU A 152 7.74 -13.35 17.72
CA GLU A 152 7.26 -14.19 16.61
C GLU A 152 6.79 -13.34 15.42
N THR A 153 6.00 -12.29 15.69
CA THR A 153 5.52 -11.39 14.62
C THR A 153 6.65 -10.63 13.95
N LEU A 154 7.66 -10.17 14.71
CA LEU A 154 8.86 -9.55 14.14
C LEU A 154 9.65 -10.54 13.28
N GLN A 155 9.87 -11.76 13.74
CA GLN A 155 10.58 -12.79 12.98
C GLN A 155 9.84 -13.15 11.68
N ALA A 156 8.52 -13.28 11.73
CA ALA A 156 7.68 -13.51 10.55
C ALA A 156 7.79 -12.34 9.57
N ALA A 157 7.70 -11.10 10.06
CA ALA A 157 7.83 -9.91 9.22
C ALA A 157 9.23 -9.81 8.58
N GLU A 158 10.30 -10.10 9.31
CA GLU A 158 11.66 -10.15 8.77
C GLU A 158 11.82 -11.21 7.68
N THR A 159 11.26 -12.40 7.90
CA THR A 159 11.30 -13.49 6.93
C THR A 159 10.59 -13.09 5.64
N THR A 160 9.36 -12.59 5.74
CA THR A 160 8.60 -12.11 4.58
C THR A 160 9.30 -10.94 3.89
N ALA A 161 9.87 -10.00 4.64
CA ALA A 161 10.63 -8.89 4.06
C ALA A 161 11.82 -9.41 3.24
N ASN A 162 12.63 -10.32 3.80
CA ASN A 162 13.77 -10.90 3.11
C ASN A 162 13.36 -11.69 1.85
N GLU A 163 12.27 -12.45 1.91
CA GLU A 163 11.72 -13.17 0.76
C GLU A 163 11.26 -12.21 -0.35
N THR A 164 10.58 -11.12 0.01
CA THR A 164 10.11 -10.14 -0.98
C THR A 164 11.27 -9.39 -1.64
N VAL A 165 12.31 -9.04 -0.88
CA VAL A 165 13.53 -8.42 -1.40
C VAL A 165 14.24 -9.39 -2.35
N ALA A 166 14.44 -10.64 -1.95
CA ALA A 166 15.08 -11.65 -2.81
C ALA A 166 14.29 -11.88 -4.11
N ALA A 167 12.96 -11.94 -4.05
CA ALA A 167 12.11 -12.07 -5.22
C ALA A 167 12.19 -10.84 -6.15
N ALA A 168 12.23 -9.64 -5.58
CA ALA A 168 12.38 -8.39 -6.33
C ALA A 168 13.76 -8.31 -7.02
N GLU A 169 14.83 -8.68 -6.32
CA GLU A 169 16.19 -8.75 -6.87
C GLU A 169 16.30 -9.75 -8.01
N PHE A 170 15.71 -10.94 -7.86
CA PHE A 170 15.67 -11.95 -8.92
C PHE A 170 14.97 -11.41 -10.17
N LYS A 171 13.79 -10.80 -10.01
CA LYS A 171 13.02 -10.23 -11.12
C LYS A 171 13.76 -9.06 -11.77
N ALA A 172 14.42 -8.21 -11.00
CA ALA A 172 15.24 -7.12 -11.53
C ALA A 172 16.42 -7.65 -12.35
N ALA A 173 17.11 -8.69 -11.86
CA ALA A 173 18.19 -9.33 -12.60
C ALA A 173 17.71 -9.98 -13.90
N GLU A 174 16.52 -10.60 -13.90
CA GLU A 174 15.90 -11.18 -15.08
C GLU A 174 15.54 -10.11 -16.13
N MET A 175 14.89 -9.02 -15.70
CA MET A 175 14.58 -7.88 -16.58
C MET A 175 15.85 -7.28 -17.19
N GLN A 176 16.92 -7.17 -16.41
CA GLN A 176 18.20 -6.66 -16.90
C GLN A 176 18.78 -7.57 -17.98
N ARG A 177 18.81 -8.89 -17.74
CA ARG A 177 19.29 -9.87 -18.73
C ARG A 177 18.46 -9.83 -20.02
N GLU A 178 17.14 -9.71 -19.90
CA GLU A 178 16.26 -9.62 -21.07
C GLU A 178 16.48 -8.31 -21.84
N SER A 179 16.64 -7.19 -21.14
CA SER A 179 16.99 -5.91 -21.73
C SER A 179 18.31 -5.98 -22.48
N ASP A 180 19.35 -6.52 -21.86
CA ASP A 180 20.68 -6.68 -22.47
C ASP A 180 20.62 -7.57 -23.72
N ARG A 181 19.85 -8.66 -23.66
CA ARG A 181 19.60 -9.54 -24.81
C ARG A 181 18.92 -8.77 -25.95
N LYS A 182 17.86 -8.02 -25.67
CA LYS A 182 17.14 -7.23 -26.68
C LYS A 182 18.03 -6.15 -27.28
N ALA A 183 18.84 -5.48 -26.47
CA ALA A 183 19.81 -4.48 -26.93
C ALA A 183 20.86 -5.11 -27.86
N PHE A 184 21.37 -6.29 -27.50
CA PHE A 184 22.32 -7.03 -28.33
C PHE A 184 21.70 -7.49 -29.67
N GLU A 185 20.48 -8.00 -29.65
CA GLU A 185 19.75 -8.39 -30.86
C GLU A 185 19.52 -7.18 -31.78
N ALA A 186 19.07 -6.04 -31.22
CA ALA A 186 18.86 -4.81 -31.98
C ALA A 186 20.18 -4.28 -32.58
N ALA A 187 21.27 -4.27 -31.81
CA ALA A 187 22.59 -3.89 -32.29
C ALA A 187 23.05 -4.81 -33.43
N SER A 188 22.88 -6.12 -33.28
CA SER A 188 23.24 -7.10 -34.30
C SER A 188 22.44 -6.93 -35.59
N ARG A 189 21.14 -6.64 -35.50
CA ARG A 189 20.29 -6.31 -36.67
C ARG A 189 20.80 -5.05 -37.38
N SER A 190 21.01 -3.97 -36.63
CA SER A 190 21.51 -2.71 -37.21
C SER A 190 22.89 -2.87 -37.88
N GLN A 191 23.79 -3.69 -37.31
CA GLN A 191 25.07 -3.99 -37.94
C GLN A 191 24.90 -4.82 -39.22
N GLY A 192 23.94 -5.74 -39.25
CA GLY A 192 23.59 -6.49 -40.45
C GLY A 192 23.09 -5.58 -41.58
N GLU A 193 22.21 -4.63 -41.25
CA GLU A 193 21.70 -3.62 -42.18
C GLU A 193 22.81 -2.69 -42.68
N LEU A 194 23.70 -2.22 -41.80
CA LEU A 194 24.85 -1.41 -42.22
C LEU A 194 25.75 -2.15 -43.20
N ARG A 195 25.99 -3.45 -42.97
CA ARG A 195 26.79 -4.29 -43.88
C ARG A 195 26.09 -4.51 -45.22
N SER A 196 24.77 -4.72 -45.23
CA SER A 196 24.04 -4.88 -46.50
C SER A 196 24.04 -3.59 -47.31
N ILE A 197 23.82 -2.44 -46.66
CA ILE A 197 23.90 -1.13 -47.30
C ILE A 197 25.30 -0.87 -47.85
N GLN A 198 26.36 -1.20 -47.09
CA GLN A 198 27.74 -1.08 -47.57
C GLN A 198 27.99 -1.93 -48.82
N ALA A 199 27.51 -3.18 -48.84
CA ALA A 199 27.64 -4.05 -50.00
C ALA A 199 26.86 -3.53 -51.22
N GLU A 200 25.66 -2.96 -51.02
CA GLU A 200 24.87 -2.32 -52.07
C GLU A 200 25.61 -1.09 -52.65
N ILE A 201 26.18 -0.25 -51.78
CA ILE A 201 26.99 0.91 -52.18
C ILE A 201 28.21 0.46 -53.00
N GLU A 202 28.93 -0.57 -52.57
CA GLU A 202 30.07 -1.12 -53.31
C GLU A 202 29.65 -1.66 -54.68
N LYS A 203 28.54 -2.38 -54.75
CA LYS A 203 27.96 -2.87 -56.02
C LYS A 203 27.60 -1.72 -56.95
N GLN A 204 26.92 -0.69 -56.46
CA GLN A 204 26.56 0.49 -57.24
C GLN A 204 27.81 1.24 -57.71
N ARG A 205 28.81 1.42 -56.84
CA ARG A 205 30.09 2.05 -57.17
C ARG A 205 30.80 1.30 -58.30
N ASN A 206 30.89 -0.02 -58.22
CA ASN A 206 31.51 -0.85 -59.26
C ASN A 206 30.71 -0.78 -60.58
N GLY A 207 29.37 -0.75 -60.50
CA GLY A 207 28.51 -0.54 -61.66
C GLY A 207 28.74 0.81 -62.33
N LEU A 208 28.92 1.89 -61.55
CA LEU A 208 29.23 3.23 -62.07
C LEU A 208 30.61 3.28 -62.73
N ILE A 209 31.62 2.61 -62.17
CA ILE A 209 32.96 2.51 -62.78
C ILE A 209 32.86 1.83 -64.14
N LEU A 210 32.14 0.69 -64.23
CA LEU A 210 31.95 -0.02 -65.49
C LEU A 210 31.20 0.82 -66.53
N LEU A 211 30.18 1.59 -66.11
CA LEU A 211 29.45 2.48 -67.00
C LEU A 211 30.35 3.61 -67.53
N ASP A 212 31.21 4.18 -66.69
CA ASP A 212 32.17 5.20 -67.12
C ASP A 212 33.16 4.63 -68.14
N GLU A 213 33.70 3.44 -67.90
CA GLU A 213 34.55 2.72 -68.88
C GLU A 213 33.82 2.53 -70.22
N GLN A 214 32.56 2.10 -70.20
CA GLN A 214 31.75 1.97 -71.42
C GLN A 214 31.52 3.31 -72.14
N LEU A 215 31.30 4.39 -71.39
CA LEU A 215 31.14 5.72 -71.96
C LEU A 215 32.45 6.24 -72.56
N VAL A 216 33.59 5.99 -71.94
CA VAL A 216 34.91 6.31 -72.49
C VAL A 216 35.11 5.55 -73.82
N MET A 217 34.89 4.24 -73.83
CA MET A 217 34.99 3.42 -75.05
C MET A 217 34.05 3.91 -76.15
N LYS A 218 32.79 4.24 -75.83
CA LYS A 218 31.85 4.81 -76.80
C LYS A 218 32.32 6.16 -77.33
N ARG A 219 32.85 7.05 -76.48
CA ARG A 219 33.40 8.34 -76.91
C ARG A 219 34.60 8.15 -77.84
N GLU A 220 35.48 7.18 -77.57
CA GLU A 220 36.61 6.85 -78.44
C GLU A 220 36.16 6.30 -79.79
N ASN A 221 35.22 5.35 -79.81
CA ASN A 221 34.64 4.82 -81.04
C ASN A 221 33.93 5.90 -81.87
N LEU A 222 33.24 6.85 -81.23
CA LEU A 222 32.64 7.98 -81.94
C LEU A 222 33.70 8.94 -82.50
N ARG A 223 34.82 9.15 -81.79
CA ARG A 223 35.94 9.94 -82.30
C ARG A 223 36.61 9.30 -83.50
N THR A 224 36.85 7.98 -83.47
CA THR A 224 37.41 7.26 -84.61
C THR A 224 36.48 7.31 -85.81
N LEU A 225 35.17 7.06 -85.60
CA LEU A 225 34.16 7.19 -86.65
C LEU A 225 34.11 8.60 -87.25
N ALA A 226 34.17 9.64 -86.41
CA ALA A 226 34.21 11.02 -86.88
C ALA A 226 35.47 11.33 -87.71
N ALA A 227 36.63 10.80 -87.32
CA ALA A 227 37.87 10.92 -88.07
C ALA A 227 37.79 10.19 -89.44
N GLU A 228 37.17 9.01 -89.49
CA GLU A 228 36.92 8.29 -90.74
C GLU A 228 35.98 9.05 -91.68
N ILE A 229 34.88 9.61 -91.16
CA ILE A 229 33.95 10.45 -91.95
C ILE A 229 34.67 11.66 -92.51
N THR A 230 35.50 12.33 -91.71
CA THR A 230 36.29 13.49 -92.17
C THR A 230 37.24 13.08 -93.30
N LYS A 231 37.93 11.94 -93.15
CA LYS A 231 38.79 11.40 -94.20
C LYS A 231 38.04 11.05 -95.49
N VAL A 232 36.82 10.52 -95.39
CA VAL A 232 35.96 10.23 -96.55
C VAL A 232 35.46 11.53 -97.19
N ALA A 233 35.13 12.56 -96.40
CA ALA A 233 34.78 13.88 -96.90
C ALA A 233 35.95 14.54 -97.64
N ASP A 234 37.15 14.53 -97.05
CA ASP A 234 38.37 15.07 -97.69
C ASP A 234 38.72 14.29 -98.98
N ALA A 235 38.52 12.97 -99.01
CA ALA A 235 38.73 12.15 -100.20
C ALA A 235 37.67 12.38 -101.29
N SER A 236 36.44 12.74 -100.90
CA SER A 236 35.37 13.16 -101.82
C SER A 236 35.66 14.54 -102.42
N GLU A 237 36.29 15.44 -101.68
CA GLU A 237 36.66 16.79 -102.13
C GLU A 237 37.93 16.78 -103.02
N ALA A 238 38.78 15.75 -102.90
CA ALA A 238 39.96 15.53 -103.73
C ALA A 238 39.69 14.74 -105.04
N ALA A 239 38.46 14.30 -105.30
CA ALA A 239 38.06 13.76 -106.60
C ALA A 239 37.78 14.92 -107.57
N PRO A 240 38.28 14.91 -108.83
CA PRO A 240 37.99 15.96 -109.78
C PRO A 240 36.48 16.04 -110.03
N THR A 241 35.91 17.23 -109.78
CA THR A 241 34.53 17.56 -110.10
C THR A 241 34.34 17.58 -111.60
N ASP A 242 33.87 16.47 -112.16
CA ASP A 242 33.02 16.49 -113.35
C ASP A 242 31.95 15.40 -113.23
N ALA A 243 30.76 15.82 -112.82
CA ALA A 243 29.46 15.33 -113.25
C ALA A 243 28.41 15.65 -112.18
N ALA A 244 27.71 16.76 -112.38
CA ALA A 244 26.39 16.97 -111.82
C ALA A 244 25.42 15.93 -112.40
N ALA A 245 24.71 15.18 -111.56
CA ALA A 245 23.40 14.63 -111.86
C ALA A 245 22.70 14.26 -110.55
N GLY A 246 21.54 14.86 -110.31
CA GLY A 246 20.82 14.80 -109.05
C GLY A 246 20.26 13.43 -108.69
N ALA A 247 20.14 13.22 -107.38
CA ALA A 247 19.18 12.31 -106.79
C ALA A 247 18.61 13.01 -105.56
N VAL A 248 17.44 13.61 -105.73
CA VAL A 248 16.59 14.06 -104.63
C VAL A 248 16.16 12.78 -103.90
N ILE A 249 16.70 12.55 -102.70
CA ILE A 249 16.19 11.50 -101.81
C ILE A 249 15.14 12.17 -100.94
N ASP A 250 13.89 11.82 -101.19
CA ASP A 250 12.72 12.17 -100.37
C ASP A 250 12.94 11.72 -98.92
N LEU A 251 13.17 12.68 -98.01
CA LEU A 251 13.29 12.47 -96.58
C LEU A 251 11.93 12.77 -95.92
N ALA A 252 10.93 11.96 -96.23
CA ALA A 252 9.58 12.09 -95.66
C ALA A 252 8.91 10.72 -95.47
N ALA A 253 9.53 9.81 -94.70
CA ALA A 253 8.88 8.62 -94.13
C ALA A 253 9.76 7.92 -93.09
N ALA A 254 9.99 8.52 -91.92
CA ALA A 254 10.50 7.78 -90.75
C ALA A 254 10.16 8.43 -89.38
N GLU A 255 9.11 9.24 -89.32
CA GLU A 255 8.51 9.70 -88.04
C GLU A 255 7.06 9.20 -87.98
N ALA A 256 6.87 7.93 -87.57
CA ALA A 256 5.58 7.42 -87.08
C ALA A 256 5.70 5.99 -86.53
N GLN A 257 6.38 5.85 -85.39
CA GLN A 257 6.11 4.83 -84.36
C GLN A 257 6.56 5.49 -83.05
N ALA A 258 5.80 6.44 -82.49
CA ALA A 258 4.54 6.21 -81.77
C ALA A 258 4.64 4.90 -80.97
N ALA A 259 5.14 4.97 -79.74
CA ALA A 259 4.37 5.32 -78.55
C ALA A 259 3.33 4.23 -78.21
N GLY A 260 3.56 3.59 -77.08
CA GLY A 260 2.61 2.66 -76.47
C GLY A 260 3.34 1.45 -75.91
N GLU A 261 3.71 1.49 -74.63
CA GLU A 261 3.14 0.58 -73.63
C GLU A 261 3.88 0.69 -72.28
N SER A 262 3.09 1.11 -71.28
CA SER A 262 3.08 0.56 -69.91
C SER A 262 4.27 0.90 -68.99
N SER A 263 4.23 1.99 -68.22
CA SER A 263 3.56 2.09 -66.91
C SER A 263 3.62 0.83 -66.03
N SER A 264 4.53 0.79 -65.06
CA SER A 264 4.21 0.50 -63.64
C SER A 264 5.44 0.65 -62.74
N SER A 265 5.54 1.83 -62.12
CA SER A 265 6.07 1.97 -60.77
C SER A 265 4.89 1.80 -59.80
N PRO A 266 5.12 1.34 -58.57
CA PRO A 266 4.84 2.28 -57.51
C PRO A 266 5.94 2.32 -56.45
N ALA A 267 6.28 3.55 -56.09
CA ALA A 267 6.86 3.91 -54.80
C ALA A 267 5.73 4.13 -53.78
N ASP A 268 6.08 3.91 -52.52
CA ASP A 268 5.54 4.51 -51.29
C ASP A 268 4.12 4.16 -50.81
N ALA A 269 4.09 3.44 -49.69
CA ALA A 269 3.04 3.55 -48.68
C ALA A 269 3.69 3.51 -47.28
N GLU A 270 4.07 4.69 -46.80
CA GLU A 270 4.30 5.00 -45.40
C GLU A 270 2.99 5.51 -44.80
N THR A 271 2.42 4.81 -43.82
CA THR A 271 1.47 5.28 -42.77
C THR A 271 1.16 4.07 -41.88
N ALA A 272 1.67 3.97 -40.64
CA ALA A 272 1.19 4.58 -39.39
C ALA A 272 -0.18 4.05 -38.89
N ALA A 273 -0.24 3.80 -37.57
CA ALA A 273 -1.38 3.41 -36.71
C ALA A 273 -1.64 1.88 -36.59
N ALA A 274 -1.30 1.24 -35.47
CA ALA A 274 -1.96 1.25 -34.16
C ALA A 274 -3.07 0.18 -34.05
N GLU A 275 -2.72 -0.98 -33.49
CA GLU A 275 -3.39 -1.69 -32.38
C GLU A 275 -2.48 -2.81 -31.86
#